data_AF-A0A520BA34-F1
#
_entry.id   AF-A0A520BA34-F1
#
_cell.length_a   1.000
_cell.length_b   1.000
_cell.length_c   1.000
_cell.angle_alpha   90.00
_cell.angle_beta   90.00
_cell.angle_gamma   90.00
#
_symmetry.space_group_name_H-M   'P 1'
#
loop_
_entity.id
_entity.type
_entity.pdbx_description
1 polymer ?
#
loop_
_entity_poly.entity_id
_entity_poly.type
_entity_poly.pdbx_seq_one_letter_code
_entity_poly.pdbx_strand_id
1 'polypeptide(L)'
;LLVRTAVTNTSARDGDEVAQLYLVPPSFEGAPRLALRGMQRLPLKAGERRELSFRLDARELSFVDRDGVRQVMPGSYGLSVGGGQPDTGAPAERATFSLTRQLLLPR
;
A
#
# COMPACT_ATOMS: atom_id res chain seq x y z
N LEU A 1 8.35 -7.10 -3.71
CA LEU A 1 8.64 -6.09 -2.68
C LEU A 1 7.98 -6.50 -1.37
N LEU A 2 8.67 -6.34 -0.23
CA LEU A 2 8.11 -6.60 1.10
C LEU A 2 8.04 -5.27 1.87
N VAL A 3 6.84 -4.87 2.29
CA VAL A 3 6.61 -3.66 3.09
C VAL A 3 6.33 -4.10 4.52
N ARG A 4 7.08 -3.57 5.49
CA ARG A 4 6.93 -3.89 6.92
C ARG A 4 6.57 -2.62 7.68
N THR A 5 5.68 -2.75 8.64
CA THR A 5 5.32 -1.68 9.59
C THR A 5 4.90 -2.29 10.92
N ALA A 6 4.58 -1.46 11.90
CA ALA A 6 3.96 -1.90 13.13
C ALA A 6 2.81 -0.96 13.52
N VAL A 7 1.76 -1.56 14.07
CA VAL A 7 0.59 -0.85 14.59
C VAL A 7 0.59 -0.97 16.10
N THR A 8 0.24 0.10 16.79
CA THR A 8 0.12 0.14 18.25
C THR A 8 -1.25 0.66 18.64
N ASN A 9 -1.99 -0.07 19.47
CA ASN A 9 -3.22 0.43 20.07
C ASN A 9 -2.85 1.36 21.23
N THR A 10 -3.04 2.66 21.03
CA THR A 10 -2.72 3.71 22.02
C THR A 10 -3.87 4.01 22.98
N SER A 11 -4.97 3.27 22.89
CA SER A 11 -6.14 3.45 23.75
C SER A 11 -6.10 2.58 25.00
N ALA A 12 -7.02 2.83 25.94
CA ALA A 12 -7.21 2.04 27.15
C ALA A 12 -8.17 0.83 26.97
N ARG A 13 -8.57 0.51 25.73
CA ARG A 13 -9.52 -0.56 25.42
C ARG A 13 -8.99 -1.48 24.32
N ASP A 14 -9.36 -2.74 24.40
CA ASP A 14 -9.13 -3.70 23.33
C ASP A 14 -9.98 -3.33 22.11
N GLY A 15 -9.47 -3.59 20.91
CA GLY A 15 -10.17 -3.29 19.66
C GLY A 15 -9.55 -3.97 18.45
N ASP A 16 -10.23 -3.83 17.31
CA ASP A 16 -9.72 -4.27 16.02
C ASP A 16 -9.26 -3.06 15.19
N GLU A 17 -8.15 -3.23 14.48
CA GLU A 17 -7.67 -2.27 13.49
C GLU A 17 -7.65 -2.93 12.10
N VAL A 18 -7.86 -2.12 11.04
CA VAL A 18 -7.70 -2.54 9.65
C VAL A 18 -6.59 -1.72 9.02
N ALA A 19 -5.37 -2.27 9.04
CA ALA A 19 -4.22 -1.65 8.39
C ALA A 19 -4.33 -1.80 6.87
N GLN A 20 -4.26 -0.68 6.15
CA GLN A 20 -4.42 -0.59 4.70
C GLN A 20 -3.10 -0.14 4.06
N LEU A 21 -2.68 -0.81 2.99
CA LEU A 21 -1.52 -0.44 2.18
C LEU A 21 -1.98 0.15 0.84
N TYR A 22 -1.70 1.43 0.64
CA TYR A 22 -1.91 2.15 -0.61
C TYR A 22 -0.62 2.33 -1.39
N LEU A 23 -0.73 2.23 -2.71
CA LEU A 23 0.31 2.50 -3.69
C LEU A 23 -0.09 3.69 -4.57
N VAL A 24 0.84 4.63 -4.77
CA VAL A 24 0.73 5.73 -5.72
C VAL A 24 1.68 5.43 -6.88
N PRO A 25 1.18 5.21 -8.11
CA PRO A 25 2.05 4.95 -9.24
C PRO A 25 2.78 6.21 -9.73
N PRO A 26 3.81 6.04 -10.57
CA PRO A 26 4.31 7.10 -11.45
C PRO A 26 3.18 7.68 -12.30
N SER A 27 3.36 8.91 -12.78
CA SER A 27 2.40 9.51 -13.71
C SER A 27 2.39 8.78 -15.05
N PHE A 28 1.21 8.35 -15.48
CA PHE A 28 0.90 7.87 -16.82
C PHE A 28 -0.56 8.19 -17.14
N GLU A 29 -0.94 8.10 -18.41
CA GLU A 29 -2.30 8.42 -18.81
C GLU A 29 -3.31 7.43 -18.22
N GLY A 30 -4.24 7.93 -17.40
CA GLY A 30 -5.19 7.09 -16.67
C GLY A 30 -4.67 6.52 -15.35
N ALA A 31 -3.49 6.97 -14.88
CA ALA A 31 -2.96 6.58 -13.59
C ALA A 31 -3.95 6.88 -12.45
N PRO A 32 -4.30 5.91 -11.60
CA PRO A 32 -5.12 6.18 -10.43
C PRO A 32 -4.34 7.04 -9.43
N ARG A 33 -5.05 7.94 -8.74
CA ARG A 33 -4.44 8.74 -7.67
C ARG A 33 -3.90 7.88 -6.54
N LEU A 34 -4.62 6.82 -6.18
CA LEU A 34 -4.29 5.87 -5.12
C LEU A 34 -4.80 4.48 -5.51
N ALA A 35 -4.03 3.43 -5.21
CA ALA A 35 -4.45 2.04 -5.39
C ALA A 35 -4.27 1.24 -4.09
N LEU A 36 -5.34 0.67 -3.56
CA LEU A 36 -5.27 -0.21 -2.40
C LEU A 36 -4.68 -1.56 -2.83
N ARG A 37 -3.55 -1.95 -2.24
CA ARG A 37 -2.80 -3.17 -2.61
C ARG A 37 -2.72 -4.21 -1.50
N GLY A 38 -3.14 -3.86 -0.29
CA GLY A 38 -3.24 -4.82 0.80
C GLY A 38 -4.08 -4.29 1.95
N MET A 39 -4.70 -5.20 2.69
CA MET A 39 -5.36 -4.89 3.96
C MET A 39 -5.16 -6.06 4.92
N GLN A 40 -4.99 -5.77 6.20
CA GLN A 40 -4.94 -6.77 7.27
C GLN A 40 -5.76 -6.28 8.45
N ARG A 41 -6.74 -7.08 8.87
CA ARG A 41 -7.48 -6.86 10.12
C ARG A 41 -6.75 -7.56 11.25
N LEU A 42 -6.52 -6.85 12.35
CA LEU A 42 -5.83 -7.40 13.51
C LEU A 42 -6.54 -6.98 14.82
N PRO A 43 -6.82 -7.93 15.72
CA PRO A 43 -7.18 -7.61 17.10
C PRO A 43 -5.94 -7.12 17.84
N LEU A 44 -6.11 -6.05 18.62
CA LEU A 44 -5.07 -5.45 19.46
C LEU A 44 -5.64 -5.17 20.84
N LYS A 45 -5.01 -5.75 21.87
CA LYS A 45 -5.28 -5.37 23.26
C LYS A 45 -4.86 -3.93 23.52
N ALA A 46 -5.41 -3.32 24.57
CA ALA A 46 -4.97 -2.01 25.03
C ALA A 46 -3.44 -1.97 25.22
N GLY A 47 -2.76 -1.02 24.56
CA GLY A 47 -1.30 -0.89 24.60
C GLY A 47 -0.52 -1.89 23.73
N GLU A 48 -1.17 -2.86 23.08
CA GLU A 48 -0.48 -3.87 22.27
C GLU A 48 0.13 -3.26 21.00
N ARG A 49 1.35 -3.70 20.68
CA ARG A 49 2.03 -3.43 19.41
C ARG A 49 2.21 -4.71 18.61
N ARG A 50 1.83 -4.68 17.32
CA ARG A 50 2.04 -5.79 16.38
C ARG A 50 2.76 -5.35 15.14
N GLU A 51 3.70 -6.16 14.68
CA GLU A 51 4.32 -6.01 13.37
C GLU A 51 3.42 -6.62 12.28
N LEU A 52 3.41 -5.97 11.13
CA LEU A 52 2.65 -6.37 9.95
C LEU A 52 3.55 -6.34 8.74
N SER A 53 3.28 -7.22 7.78
CA SER A 53 4.00 -7.21 6.52
C SER A 53 3.08 -7.46 5.33
N PHE A 54 3.32 -6.72 4.25
CA PHE A 54 2.58 -6.84 3.00
C PHE A 54 3.56 -7.21 1.89
N ARG A 55 3.23 -8.25 1.14
CA ARG A 55 4.01 -8.68 -0.03
C ARG A 55 3.35 -8.13 -1.29
N LEU A 56 4.07 -7.29 -2.01
CA LEU A 56 3.68 -6.79 -3.33
C LEU A 56 4.50 -7.53 -4.39
N ASP A 57 3.84 -8.35 -5.19
CA ASP A 57 4.45 -8.97 -6.36
C ASP A 57 4.35 -8.05 -7.61
N ALA A 58 4.75 -8.57 -8.77
CA ALA A 58 4.67 -7.81 -10.01
C ALA A 58 3.23 -7.42 -10.37
N ARG A 59 2.24 -8.26 -10.07
CA ARG A 59 0.83 -8.01 -10.36
C ARG A 59 0.30 -6.89 -9.47
N GLU A 60 0.75 -6.86 -8.23
CA GLU A 60 0.32 -5.88 -7.24
C GLU A 60 0.96 -4.51 -7.47
N LEU A 61 2.10 -4.49 -8.16
CA LEU A 61 2.76 -3.28 -8.66
C LEU A 61 2.28 -2.86 -10.06
N SER A 62 1.53 -3.71 -10.75
CA SER A 62 1.11 -3.46 -12.13
C SER A 62 -0.14 -2.58 -12.23
N PHE A 63 -0.23 -1.86 -13.33
CA PHE A 63 -1.40 -1.10 -13.76
C PHE A 63 -1.74 -1.45 -15.21
N VAL A 64 -2.96 -1.15 -15.61
CA VAL A 64 -3.42 -1.32 -17.00
C VAL A 64 -3.40 0.05 -17.63
N ASP A 65 -2.69 0.20 -18.76
CA ASP A 65 -2.69 1.44 -19.53
C ASP A 65 -3.92 1.55 -20.44
N ARG A 66 -4.00 2.63 -21.22
CA ARG A 66 -5.12 2.88 -22.13
C ARG A 66 -5.26 1.87 -23.27
N ASP A 67 -4.18 1.20 -23.64
CA ASP A 67 -4.18 0.16 -24.67
C ASP A 67 -4.59 -1.21 -24.11
N GLY A 68 -4.93 -1.27 -22.81
CA GLY A 68 -5.30 -2.49 -22.13
C GLY A 68 -4.10 -3.38 -21.80
N VAL A 69 -2.88 -2.83 -21.82
CA VAL A 69 -1.64 -3.55 -21.50
C VAL A 69 -1.40 -3.46 -20.00
N ARG A 70 -1.31 -4.64 -19.35
CA ARG A 70 -0.92 -4.74 -17.95
C ARG A 70 0.59 -4.70 -17.83
N GLN A 71 1.10 -3.76 -17.03
CA GLN A 71 2.53 -3.61 -16.83
C GLN A 71 2.89 -2.93 -15.52
N VAL A 72 4.09 -3.20 -15.03
CA VAL A 72 4.73 -2.39 -14.01
C VAL A 72 5.36 -1.18 -14.70
N MET A 73 4.94 0.02 -14.29
CA MET A 73 5.44 1.27 -14.85
C MET A 73 6.82 1.57 -14.26
N PRO A 74 7.82 1.98 -15.06
CA PRO A 74 9.05 2.53 -14.51
C PRO A 74 8.76 3.90 -13.88
N GLY A 75 9.45 4.24 -12.79
CA GLY A 75 9.33 5.53 -12.11
C GLY A 75 9.28 5.42 -10.59
N SER A 76 8.96 6.55 -9.96
CA SER A 76 8.82 6.66 -8.50
C SER A 76 7.41 6.28 -8.06
N TYR A 77 7.34 5.44 -7.04
CA TYR A 77 6.11 4.98 -6.41
C TYR A 77 6.02 5.53 -4.99
N GLY A 78 4.83 5.97 -4.61
CA GLY A 78 4.49 6.26 -3.22
C GLY A 78 3.87 5.05 -2.53
N LEU A 79 4.20 4.84 -1.26
CA LEU A 79 3.57 3.87 -0.36
C LEU A 79 2.98 4.63 0.83
N SER A 80 1.80 4.20 1.26
CA SER A 80 1.21 4.64 2.52
C SER A 80 0.59 3.45 3.24
N VAL A 81 0.93 3.27 4.52
CA VAL A 81 0.33 2.24 5.38
C VAL A 81 -0.30 2.89 6.61
N GLY A 82 -1.59 2.68 6.83
CA GLY A 82 -2.33 3.30 7.95
C GLY A 82 -3.74 2.76 8.13
N GLY A 83 -4.49 3.32 9.07
CA GLY A 83 -5.89 2.94 9.36
C GLY A 83 -6.91 3.45 8.33
N GLY A 84 -6.45 4.05 7.24
CA GLY A 84 -7.31 4.62 6.20
C GLY A 84 -6.52 5.11 4.99
N GLN A 85 -7.24 5.67 4.04
CA GLN A 85 -6.63 6.31 2.87
C GLN A 85 -5.71 7.47 3.32
N PRO A 86 -4.54 7.68 2.67
CA PRO A 86 -3.76 8.89 2.90
C PRO A 86 -4.61 10.17 2.73
N ASP A 87 -4.23 11.19 3.50
CA ASP A 87 -4.81 12.54 3.49
C ASP A 87 -6.27 12.63 4.01
N THR A 88 -6.74 11.62 4.73
CA THR A 88 -8.06 11.62 5.42
C THR A 88 -7.99 12.02 6.91
N GLY A 89 -6.79 12.29 7.43
CA GLY A 89 -6.54 12.50 8.85
C GLY A 89 -6.26 11.21 9.64
N ALA A 90 -6.47 10.04 9.03
CA ALA A 90 -6.04 8.76 9.61
C ALA A 90 -4.51 8.70 9.76
N PRO A 91 -3.96 8.20 10.88
CA PRO A 91 -2.53 7.99 11.04
C PRO A 91 -1.99 7.04 9.97
N ALA A 92 -0.89 7.41 9.33
CA ALA A 92 -0.24 6.61 8.32
C ALA A 92 1.26 6.88 8.23
N GLU A 93 2.03 5.83 8.00
CA GLU A 93 3.42 5.90 7.58
C GLU A 93 3.52 6.00 6.07
N ARG A 94 4.54 6.71 5.58
CA ARG A 94 4.76 6.93 4.13
C ARG A 94 6.18 6.57 3.75
N ALA A 95 6.33 6.00 2.56
CA ALA A 95 7.63 5.71 1.97
C ALA A 95 7.57 5.88 0.45
N THR A 96 8.73 5.96 -0.19
CA THR A 96 8.84 5.98 -1.65
C THR A 96 9.88 4.98 -2.12
N PHE A 97 9.70 4.42 -3.31
CA PHE A 97 10.70 3.59 -3.97
C PHE A 97 10.61 3.79 -5.48
N SER A 98 11.70 3.46 -6.20
CA SER A 98 11.75 3.62 -7.66
C SER A 98 11.98 2.29 -8.35
N LEU A 99 11.32 2.08 -9.48
CA LEU A 99 11.58 0.97 -10.40
C LEU A 99 12.12 1.52 -11.71
N THR A 100 13.23 0.97 -12.18
CA THR A 100 13.89 1.44 -13.42
C THR A 100 13.42 0.68 -14.66
N ARG A 101 12.82 -0.49 -14.48
CA ARG A 101 12.46 -1.39 -15.58
C ARG A 101 10.95 -1.54 -15.70
N GLN A 102 10.47 -1.35 -16.92
CA GLN A 102 9.13 -1.76 -17.32
C GLN A 102 9.04 -3.29 -17.37
N LEU A 103 7.96 -3.83 -16.83
CA LEU A 103 7.67 -5.27 -16.89
C LEU A 103 6.27 -5.46 -17.44
N LEU A 104 6.17 -6.07 -18.62
CA LEU A 104 4.90 -6.51 -19.17
C LEU A 104 4.42 -7.74 -18.42
N LEU A 105 3.13 -7.78 -18.09
CA LEU A 105 2.50 -8.92 -17.47
C LEU A 105 1.51 -9.59 -18.43
N PRO A 106 1.33 -10.92 -18.33
CA PRO A 106 0.25 -11.60 -19.00
C PRO A 106 -1.11 -10.99 -18.64
N ARG A 107 -2.06 -11.10 -19.58
CA ARG A 107 -3.46 -10.67 -19.38
C ARG A 107 -4.13 -11.49 -18.28
#